data_AF-A0A0H5QUS7-F1
#
_entry.id   AF-A0A0H5QUS7-F1
#
_cell.length_a   1.000
_cell.length_b   1.000
_cell.length_c   1.000
_cell.angle_alpha   90.00
_cell.angle_beta   90.00
_cell.angle_gamma   90.00
#
_symmetry.space_group_name_H-M   'P 1'
#
loop_
_entity.id
_entity.type
_entity.pdbx_description
1 polymer ?
#
loop_
_entity_poly.entity_id
_entity_poly.type
_entity_poly.pdbx_seq_one_letter_code
_entity_poly.pdbx_strand_id
1 'polypeptide(L)'
;MARKKPISGALKASLLKRKRAERRRLQQQAHQHEQPAHEQATTTIVLDVPLSSHHLYSIPANDLRSRFQKEPRALIEQRKLLAQQPVKRIDSGFQLKWDDLVNLNQLSIPERPDWNYSMGKDELEQSETEVFENWLKSIHSEHPDTNLNLFEHNLEVWRQLWRTIESSHIILLITDARYPLFFLHHGLCRYILNKHRLPIIIVLNKADLVPEQHIDSWKSFFSLNFPQFHVCISVAIITSHADDLNRLSQYHLIK
;
A
#
# COMPACT_ATOMS: atom_id res chain seq x y z
N MET A 1 -5.20 -5.00 42.42
CA MET A 1 -4.82 -6.04 41.43
C MET A 1 -3.34 -6.39 41.62
N ALA A 2 -3.02 -7.66 41.89
CA ALA A 2 -1.65 -8.08 42.20
C ALA A 2 -0.76 -8.10 40.94
N ARG A 3 0.37 -7.39 40.97
CA ARG A 3 1.33 -7.27 39.87
C ARG A 3 2.00 -8.64 39.63
N LYS A 4 1.79 -9.26 38.46
CA LYS A 4 2.40 -10.55 38.11
C LYS A 4 3.92 -10.44 38.16
N LYS A 5 4.57 -11.32 38.93
CA LYS A 5 6.03 -11.35 39.06
C LYS A 5 6.68 -11.71 37.71
N PRO A 6 7.76 -11.02 37.31
CA PRO A 6 8.45 -11.32 36.07
C PRO A 6 9.05 -12.74 36.11
N ILE A 7 8.84 -13.48 35.04
CA ILE A 7 9.38 -14.83 34.87
C ILE A 7 10.90 -14.73 34.65
N SER A 8 11.68 -15.48 35.43
CA SER A 8 13.14 -15.49 35.29
C SER A 8 13.57 -15.98 33.90
N GLY A 9 14.68 -15.44 33.39
CA GLY A 9 15.19 -15.81 32.05
C GLY A 9 15.42 -17.31 31.87
N ALA A 10 15.82 -18.01 32.95
CA ALA A 10 16.00 -19.45 32.96
C ALA A 10 14.67 -20.21 32.77
N LEU A 11 13.58 -19.77 33.40
CA LEU A 11 12.27 -20.41 33.25
C LEU A 11 11.70 -20.18 31.84
N LYS A 12 11.93 -18.99 31.26
CA LYS A 12 11.53 -18.66 29.88
C LYS A 12 12.27 -19.54 28.86
N ALA A 13 13.57 -19.75 29.04
CA ALA A 13 14.37 -20.62 28.18
C ALA A 13 13.91 -22.10 28.26
N SER A 14 13.61 -22.59 29.46
CA SER A 14 13.06 -23.94 29.67
C SER A 14 11.71 -24.15 28.96
N LEU A 15 10.79 -23.19 29.10
CA LEU A 15 9.48 -23.20 28.42
C LEU A 15 9.60 -23.24 26.89
N LEU A 16 10.50 -22.43 26.33
CA LEU A 16 10.78 -22.40 24.88
C LEU A 16 11.36 -23.73 24.40
N LYS A 17 12.26 -24.34 25.18
CA LYS A 17 12.86 -25.65 24.85
C LYS A 17 11.79 -26.76 24.87
N ARG A 18 10.89 -26.75 25.87
CA ARG A 18 9.76 -27.69 25.95
C ARG A 18 8.82 -27.56 24.76
N LYS A 19 8.43 -26.33 24.41
CA LYS A 19 7.52 -26.06 23.27
C LYS A 19 8.12 -26.51 21.93
N ARG A 20 9.44 -26.35 21.74
CA ARG A 20 10.16 -26.84 20.53
C ARG A 20 10.22 -28.36 20.46
N ALA A 21 10.41 -29.04 21.59
CA ALA A 21 10.43 -30.51 21.66
C ALA A 21 9.05 -31.11 21.35
N GLU A 22 7.99 -30.49 21.86
CA GLU A 22 6.60 -30.89 21.60
C GLU A 22 6.24 -30.76 20.11
N ARG A 23 6.63 -29.66 19.47
CA ARG A 23 6.41 -29.45 18.02
C ARG A 23 7.15 -30.48 17.16
N ARG A 24 8.36 -30.90 17.57
CA ARG A 24 9.13 -31.97 16.90
C ARG A 24 8.47 -33.34 17.08
N ARG A 25 7.93 -33.64 18.27
CA ARG A 25 7.17 -34.88 18.52
C ARG A 25 5.92 -34.97 17.65
N LEU A 26 5.17 -33.86 17.53
CA LEU A 26 3.98 -33.80 16.67
C LEU A 26 4.32 -33.99 15.19
N GLN A 27 5.44 -33.43 14.72
CA GLN A 27 5.91 -33.65 13.35
C GLN A 27 6.36 -35.09 13.09
N GLN A 28 7.02 -35.74 14.07
CA GLN A 28 7.43 -37.14 13.94
C GLN A 28 6.24 -38.11 13.99
N GLN A 29 5.21 -37.80 14.79
CA GLN A 29 3.96 -38.56 14.79
C GLN A 29 3.19 -38.41 13.47
N ALA A 30 3.20 -37.21 12.87
CA ALA A 30 2.57 -36.97 11.56
C ALA A 30 3.27 -37.74 10.40
N HIS A 31 4.57 -38.03 10.50
CA HIS A 31 5.31 -38.77 9.47
C HIS A 31 5.25 -40.29 9.59
N GLN A 32 4.72 -40.85 10.68
CA GLN A 32 4.61 -42.31 10.87
C GLN A 32 3.26 -42.90 10.43
N HIS A 33 2.32 -42.11 9.90
CA HIS A 33 0.94 -42.56 9.62
C HIS A 33 0.48 -42.39 8.16
N GLU A 34 1.38 -42.21 7.19
CA GLU A 34 0.99 -42.16 5.78
C GLU A 34 1.10 -43.55 5.10
N GLN A 35 -0.01 -44.29 5.07
CA GLN A 35 -0.35 -45.26 4.02
C GLN A 35 -1.77 -44.95 3.48
N PRO A 36 -2.07 -45.27 2.20
CA PRO A 36 -3.14 -44.61 1.45
C PRO A 36 -4.43 -45.42 1.44
N ALA A 37 -5.53 -44.88 1.94
CA ALA A 37 -6.90 -45.08 1.41
C ALA A 37 -7.97 -44.38 2.27
N HIS A 38 -8.88 -43.71 1.55
CA HIS A 38 -10.26 -43.32 1.89
C HIS A 38 -10.55 -42.50 3.16
N GLU A 39 -10.95 -41.26 2.88
CA GLU A 39 -12.07 -40.50 3.48
C GLU A 39 -12.47 -40.85 4.92
N GLN A 40 -12.01 -40.00 5.84
CA GLN A 40 -12.87 -39.15 6.67
C GLN A 40 -11.96 -38.29 7.55
N ALA A 41 -11.49 -37.16 7.02
CA ALA A 41 -10.59 -36.25 7.72
C ALA A 41 -11.38 -35.18 8.48
N THR A 42 -11.23 -35.21 9.81
CA THR A 42 -11.63 -34.16 10.73
C THR A 42 -10.78 -32.90 10.48
N THR A 43 -11.50 -31.78 10.40
CA THR A 43 -11.13 -30.40 10.11
C THR A 43 -9.76 -29.93 10.62
N THR A 44 -8.76 -29.95 9.74
CA THR A 44 -7.69 -28.94 9.71
C THR A 44 -7.93 -28.12 8.44
N ILE A 45 -8.29 -26.85 8.59
CA ILE A 45 -8.59 -25.97 7.45
C ILE A 45 -7.27 -25.67 6.72
N VAL A 46 -6.90 -26.56 5.81
CA VAL A 46 -6.01 -26.32 4.67
C VAL A 46 -6.93 -25.94 3.53
N LEU A 47 -7.02 -24.65 3.22
CA LEU A 47 -7.71 -24.16 2.04
C LEU A 47 -6.69 -24.02 0.91
N ASP A 48 -6.46 -25.10 0.17
CA ASP A 48 -6.18 -25.01 -1.25
C ASP A 48 -7.51 -24.63 -1.92
N VAL A 49 -7.67 -23.34 -2.23
CA VAL A 49 -8.85 -22.84 -2.93
C VAL A 49 -8.38 -22.35 -4.30
N PRO A 50 -8.80 -23.00 -5.40
CA PRO A 50 -8.70 -22.40 -6.72
C PRO A 50 -9.61 -21.17 -6.75
N LEU A 51 -9.24 -20.20 -7.59
CA LEU A 51 -9.76 -18.84 -7.81
C LEU A 51 -11.31 -18.67 -7.79
N SER A 52 -11.96 -19.01 -6.68
CA SER A 52 -13.40 -18.92 -6.46
C SER A 52 -13.67 -18.87 -4.95
N SER A 53 -13.39 -17.72 -4.34
CA SER A 53 -13.97 -17.35 -3.05
C SER A 53 -13.88 -15.84 -2.84
N HIS A 54 -14.80 -15.12 -3.48
CA HIS A 54 -15.15 -13.73 -3.16
C HIS A 54 -15.82 -13.59 -1.77
N HIS A 55 -15.53 -14.49 -0.82
CA HIS A 55 -15.86 -14.24 0.57
C HIS A 55 -14.78 -13.34 1.17
N LEU A 56 -14.97 -12.04 0.95
CA LEU A 56 -14.43 -11.01 1.83
C LEU A 56 -14.74 -11.45 3.26
N TYR A 57 -13.73 -11.92 3.99
CA TYR A 57 -13.80 -12.04 5.43
C TYR A 57 -14.34 -10.71 5.94
N SER A 58 -15.54 -10.69 6.54
CA SER A 58 -16.14 -9.49 7.14
C SER A 58 -15.04 -8.70 7.85
N ILE A 59 -14.56 -7.64 7.20
CA ILE A 59 -13.45 -6.85 7.74
C ILE A 59 -14.05 -6.18 8.97
N PRO A 60 -13.51 -6.41 10.18
CA PRO A 60 -14.04 -5.74 11.35
C PRO A 60 -13.98 -4.24 11.13
N ALA A 61 -15.03 -3.52 11.54
CA ALA A 61 -15.05 -2.07 11.43
C ALA A 61 -13.78 -1.47 12.06
N ASN A 62 -13.16 -0.50 11.37
CA ASN A 62 -11.90 0.14 11.75
C ASN A 62 -10.64 -0.77 11.72
N ASP A 63 -10.70 -1.98 11.16
CA ASP A 63 -9.49 -2.77 10.89
C ASP A 63 -8.72 -2.19 9.70
N LEU A 64 -7.74 -1.33 9.97
CA LEU A 64 -6.90 -0.69 8.94
C LEU A 64 -5.64 -1.49 8.57
N ARG A 65 -5.60 -2.80 8.90
CA ARG A 65 -4.48 -3.65 8.47
C ARG A 65 -4.57 -3.84 6.95
N SER A 66 -3.47 -3.55 6.25
CA SER A 66 -3.42 -3.76 4.81
C SER A 66 -3.62 -5.22 4.43
N ARG A 67 -4.39 -5.42 3.37
CA ARG A 67 -4.68 -6.73 2.78
C ARG A 67 -4.34 -6.65 1.31
N PHE A 68 -3.48 -7.56 0.87
CA PHE A 68 -3.07 -7.68 -0.52
C PHE A 68 -3.42 -9.07 -1.01
N GLN A 69 -3.62 -9.22 -2.32
CA GLN A 69 -3.70 -10.53 -2.95
C GLN A 69 -2.44 -11.35 -2.64
N LYS A 70 -2.64 -12.61 -2.25
CA LYS A 70 -1.52 -13.52 -1.99
C LYS A 70 -1.00 -14.08 -3.31
N GLU A 71 0.28 -13.89 -3.52
CA GLU A 71 0.96 -14.46 -4.68
C GLU A 71 1.30 -15.95 -4.46
N PRO A 72 1.31 -16.77 -5.53
CA PRO A 72 1.75 -18.16 -5.45
C PRO A 72 3.19 -18.29 -4.93
N ARG A 73 3.45 -19.27 -4.05
CA ARG A 73 4.79 -19.48 -3.47
C ARG A 73 5.87 -19.71 -4.52
N ALA A 74 5.56 -20.46 -5.58
CA ALA A 74 6.49 -20.71 -6.67
C ALA A 74 6.96 -19.41 -7.36
N LEU A 75 6.03 -18.46 -7.59
CA LEU A 75 6.36 -17.17 -8.19
C LEU A 75 7.24 -16.32 -7.27
N ILE A 76 6.94 -16.33 -5.96
CA ILE A 76 7.76 -15.66 -4.95
C ILE A 76 9.18 -16.24 -4.92
N GLU A 77 9.32 -17.56 -4.95
CA GLU A 77 10.62 -18.25 -4.96
C GLU A 77 11.41 -17.93 -6.24
N GLN A 78 10.75 -17.94 -7.40
CA GLN A 78 11.37 -17.55 -8.67
C GLN A 78 11.88 -16.10 -8.62
N ARG A 79 11.07 -15.14 -8.14
CA ARG A 79 11.52 -13.74 -8.02
C ARG A 79 12.65 -13.56 -7.02
N LYS A 80 12.69 -14.34 -5.94
CA LYS A 80 13.82 -14.35 -5.00
C LYS A 80 15.10 -14.84 -5.68
N LEU A 81 15.03 -15.88 -6.51
CA LEU A 81 16.18 -16.36 -7.28
C LEU A 81 16.65 -15.31 -8.30
N LEU A 82 15.71 -14.65 -8.99
CA LEU A 82 16.04 -13.54 -9.90
C LEU A 82 16.72 -12.38 -9.17
N ALA A 83 16.25 -12.03 -7.98
CA ALA A 83 16.83 -10.96 -7.16
C ALA A 83 18.23 -11.27 -6.60
N GLN A 84 18.64 -12.55 -6.61
CA GLN A 84 20.02 -12.95 -6.26
C GLN A 84 21.00 -12.76 -7.42
N GLN A 85 20.51 -12.53 -8.65
CA GLN A 85 21.38 -12.29 -9.78
C GLN A 85 22.02 -10.89 -9.70
N PRO A 86 23.28 -10.72 -10.16
CA PRO A 86 23.92 -9.42 -10.16
C PRO A 86 23.10 -8.37 -10.94
N VAL A 87 22.82 -7.24 -10.30
CA VAL A 87 22.13 -6.13 -10.94
C VAL A 87 23.03 -5.54 -12.02
N LYS A 88 22.60 -5.66 -13.29
CA LYS A 88 23.24 -4.96 -14.41
C LYS A 88 22.87 -3.50 -14.32
N ARG A 89 23.81 -2.66 -13.90
CA ARG A 89 23.66 -1.22 -13.98
C ARG A 89 23.72 -0.83 -15.46
N ILE A 90 22.68 -0.14 -15.91
CA ILE A 90 22.66 0.52 -17.21
C ILE A 90 23.28 1.90 -17.02
N ASP A 91 24.36 2.17 -17.73
CA ASP A 91 25.12 3.44 -17.62
C ASP A 91 24.30 4.63 -18.13
N SER A 92 23.41 4.39 -19.10
CA SER A 92 22.32 5.31 -19.41
C SER A 92 21.25 5.14 -18.34
N GLY A 93 21.29 5.98 -17.30
CA GLY A 93 20.27 6.00 -16.25
C GLY A 93 18.87 5.84 -16.85
N PHE A 94 18.08 4.92 -16.30
CA PHE A 94 16.74 4.64 -16.79
C PHE A 94 15.90 5.93 -16.68
N GLN A 95 15.61 6.54 -17.83
CA GLN A 95 14.69 7.66 -17.94
C GLN A 95 13.34 7.08 -18.33
N LEU A 96 12.46 6.90 -17.35
CA LEU A 96 11.07 6.62 -17.68
C LEU A 96 10.50 7.86 -18.37
N LYS A 97 10.00 7.70 -19.60
CA LYS A 97 9.38 8.81 -20.30
C LYS A 97 8.03 9.09 -19.68
N TRP A 98 7.62 10.35 -19.78
CA TRP A 98 6.31 10.79 -19.30
C TRP A 98 5.17 9.92 -19.88
N ASP A 99 5.22 9.63 -21.17
CA ASP A 99 4.23 8.79 -21.87
C ASP A 99 4.16 7.36 -21.29
N ASP A 100 5.31 6.79 -20.93
CA ASP A 100 5.38 5.46 -20.32
C ASP A 100 4.69 5.48 -18.95
N LEU A 101 4.87 6.56 -18.17
CA LEU A 101 4.27 6.69 -16.85
C LEU A 101 2.76 6.91 -16.89
N VAL A 102 2.28 7.69 -17.86
CA VAL A 102 0.84 7.87 -18.10
C VAL A 102 0.19 6.54 -18.52
N ASN A 103 0.88 5.75 -19.33
CA ASN A 103 0.40 4.42 -19.73
C ASN A 103 0.39 3.40 -18.59
N LEU A 104 1.34 3.51 -17.66
CA LEU A 104 1.43 2.62 -16.50
C LEU A 104 0.41 2.93 -15.38
N ASN A 105 -0.08 4.17 -15.28
CA ASN A 105 -0.98 4.62 -14.21
C ASN A 105 -2.48 4.63 -14.61
N GLN A 106 -2.90 3.79 -15.55
CA GLN A 106 -4.29 3.79 -16.06
C GLN A 106 -5.30 3.06 -15.16
N LEU A 107 -4.85 2.37 -14.09
CA LEU A 107 -5.77 1.68 -13.20
C LEU A 107 -6.75 2.67 -12.55
N SER A 108 -8.04 2.30 -12.57
CA SER A 108 -9.07 3.04 -11.87
C SER A 108 -8.96 2.82 -10.36
N ILE A 109 -9.50 3.75 -9.57
CA ILE A 109 -9.68 3.59 -8.13
C ILE A 109 -11.17 3.50 -7.81
N PRO A 110 -11.58 2.85 -6.70
CA PRO A 110 -12.98 2.82 -6.33
C PRO A 110 -13.37 4.23 -5.84
N GLU A 111 -14.38 4.80 -6.48
CA GLU A 111 -14.94 6.08 -6.08
C GLU A 111 -16.03 5.87 -5.05
N ARG A 112 -16.06 6.68 -3.98
CA ARG A 112 -17.20 6.65 -3.06
C ARG A 112 -18.50 6.98 -3.80
N PRO A 113 -19.59 6.22 -3.58
CA PRO A 113 -20.92 6.59 -4.05
C PRO A 113 -21.36 7.92 -3.41
N ASP A 114 -22.21 8.66 -4.13
CA ASP A 114 -22.80 9.89 -3.60
C ASP A 114 -23.69 9.54 -2.41
N TRP A 115 -23.58 10.32 -1.34
CA TRP A 115 -24.34 10.10 -0.11
C TRP A 115 -24.86 11.40 0.46
N ASN A 116 -25.89 11.30 1.32
CA ASN A 116 -26.48 12.44 2.00
C ASN A 116 -26.84 12.09 3.45
N TYR A 117 -27.08 13.11 4.28
CA TYR A 117 -27.40 12.93 5.71
C TYR A 117 -28.74 12.23 5.99
N SER A 118 -29.62 12.09 4.99
CA SER A 118 -30.87 11.32 5.13
C SER A 118 -30.70 9.82 4.91
N MET A 119 -29.58 9.37 4.35
CA MET A 119 -29.30 7.95 4.17
C MET A 119 -29.04 7.25 5.50
N GLY A 120 -29.50 6.00 5.61
CA GLY A 120 -29.17 5.15 6.74
C GLY A 120 -27.68 4.80 6.75
N LYS A 121 -27.12 4.60 7.96
CA LYS A 121 -25.73 4.13 8.10
C LYS A 121 -25.50 2.82 7.34
N ASP A 122 -26.38 1.85 7.53
CA ASP A 122 -26.24 0.52 6.94
C ASP A 122 -26.43 0.56 5.41
N GLU A 123 -27.32 1.43 4.92
CA GLU A 123 -27.53 1.69 3.49
C GLU A 123 -26.26 2.25 2.83
N LEU A 124 -25.64 3.25 3.45
CA LEU A 124 -24.39 3.81 2.98
C LEU A 124 -23.26 2.77 3.01
N GLU A 125 -23.11 2.02 4.10
CA GLU A 125 -22.08 0.98 4.21
C GLU A 125 -22.28 -0.12 3.15
N GLN A 126 -23.51 -0.48 2.83
CA GLN A 126 -23.82 -1.46 1.78
C GLN A 126 -23.47 -0.92 0.39
N SER A 127 -23.86 0.31 0.05
CA SER A 127 -23.53 0.92 -1.24
C SER A 127 -22.00 1.05 -1.45
N GLU A 128 -21.26 1.46 -0.42
CA GLU A 128 -19.80 1.52 -0.45
C GLU A 128 -19.17 0.15 -0.68
N THR A 129 -19.74 -0.89 -0.06
CA THR A 129 -19.27 -2.28 -0.22
C THR A 129 -19.51 -2.78 -1.64
N GLU A 130 -20.69 -2.53 -2.20
CA GLU A 130 -21.04 -2.93 -3.56
C GLU A 130 -20.12 -2.28 -4.60
N VAL A 131 -19.90 -0.96 -4.51
CA VAL A 131 -19.00 -0.25 -5.43
C VAL A 131 -17.58 -0.79 -5.35
N PHE A 132 -17.08 -1.04 -4.14
CA PHE A 132 -15.74 -1.58 -3.93
C PHE A 132 -15.57 -3.00 -4.49
N GLU A 133 -16.55 -3.88 -4.23
CA GLU A 133 -16.53 -5.25 -4.76
C GLU A 133 -16.59 -5.27 -6.29
N ASN A 134 -17.42 -4.42 -6.88
CA ASN A 134 -17.56 -4.32 -8.33
C ASN A 134 -16.27 -3.79 -8.97
N TRP A 135 -15.63 -2.80 -8.36
CA TRP A 135 -14.31 -2.33 -8.77
C TRP A 135 -13.26 -3.44 -8.70
N LEU A 136 -13.17 -4.18 -7.59
CA LEU A 136 -12.23 -5.31 -7.47
C LEU A 136 -12.45 -6.36 -8.56
N LYS A 137 -13.71 -6.73 -8.83
CA LYS A 137 -14.06 -7.68 -9.90
C LYS A 137 -13.63 -7.18 -11.27
N SER A 138 -13.84 -5.89 -11.58
CA SER A 138 -13.39 -5.28 -12.84
C SER A 138 -11.87 -5.33 -12.99
N ILE A 139 -11.11 -4.95 -11.95
CA ILE A 139 -9.64 -4.99 -12.00
C ILE A 139 -9.10 -6.39 -12.28
N HIS A 140 -9.61 -7.41 -11.58
CA HIS A 140 -9.18 -8.81 -11.78
C HIS A 140 -9.68 -9.41 -13.10
N SER A 141 -10.76 -8.86 -13.69
CA SER A 141 -11.26 -9.29 -14.99
C SER A 141 -10.47 -8.66 -16.15
N GLU A 142 -10.02 -7.41 -16.00
CA GLU A 142 -9.33 -6.65 -17.05
C GLU A 142 -7.83 -6.94 -17.10
N HIS A 143 -7.23 -7.32 -15.97
CA HIS A 143 -5.81 -7.52 -15.85
C HIS A 143 -5.47 -8.88 -15.23
N PRO A 144 -4.58 -9.67 -15.85
CA PRO A 144 -4.06 -10.89 -15.22
C PRO A 144 -3.31 -10.53 -13.94
N ASP A 145 -3.53 -11.32 -12.87
CA ASP A 145 -2.90 -11.11 -11.56
C ASP A 145 -1.36 -11.04 -11.62
N THR A 146 -0.73 -11.67 -12.62
CA THR A 146 0.73 -11.64 -12.80
C THR A 146 1.27 -10.27 -13.22
N ASN A 147 0.41 -9.40 -13.75
CA ASN A 147 0.78 -8.11 -14.33
C ASN A 147 0.37 -6.93 -13.44
N LEU A 148 -0.32 -7.19 -12.32
CA LEU A 148 -0.71 -6.17 -11.36
C LEU A 148 0.35 -6.02 -10.27
N ASN A 149 0.64 -4.78 -9.91
CA ASN A 149 1.34 -4.49 -8.66
C ASN A 149 0.41 -4.80 -7.47
N LEU A 150 1.00 -5.08 -6.31
CA LEU A 150 0.22 -5.26 -5.08
C LEU A 150 -0.53 -3.96 -4.74
N PHE A 151 -1.84 -4.07 -4.51
CA PHE A 151 -2.70 -2.96 -4.13
C PHE A 151 -3.66 -3.37 -3.01
N GLU A 152 -4.27 -2.38 -2.37
CA GLU A 152 -5.08 -2.58 -1.16
C GLU A 152 -6.45 -3.20 -1.46
N HIS A 153 -6.73 -4.36 -0.86
CA HIS A 153 -8.01 -5.09 -0.90
C HIS A 153 -8.89 -4.84 0.34
N ASN A 154 -8.45 -3.98 1.27
CA ASN A 154 -9.23 -3.64 2.46
C ASN A 154 -10.11 -2.39 2.25
N LEU A 155 -11.43 -2.58 2.22
CA LEU A 155 -12.41 -1.49 2.11
C LEU A 155 -12.30 -0.45 3.23
N GLU A 156 -11.95 -0.84 4.46
CA GLU A 156 -11.81 0.13 5.56
C GLU A 156 -10.72 1.15 5.28
N VAL A 157 -9.64 0.75 4.60
CA VAL A 157 -8.57 1.67 4.19
C VAL A 157 -9.07 2.64 3.11
N TRP A 158 -9.83 2.14 2.14
CA TRP A 158 -10.46 2.99 1.11
C TRP A 158 -11.51 3.95 1.70
N ARG A 159 -12.29 3.52 2.69
CA ARG A 159 -13.20 4.40 3.45
C ARG A 159 -12.45 5.53 4.14
N GLN A 160 -11.28 5.26 4.73
CA GLN A 160 -10.46 6.33 5.32
C GLN A 160 -9.96 7.30 4.26
N LEU A 161 -9.55 6.81 3.09
CA LEU A 161 -9.15 7.68 1.98
C LEU A 161 -10.31 8.59 1.56
N TRP A 162 -11.50 8.04 1.34
CA TRP A 162 -12.66 8.85 0.93
C TRP A 162 -13.02 9.91 1.97
N ARG A 163 -13.10 9.53 3.26
CA ARG A 163 -13.38 10.48 4.36
C ARG A 163 -12.31 11.57 4.47
N THR A 164 -11.04 11.20 4.28
CA THR A 164 -9.93 12.16 4.30
C THR A 164 -10.07 13.16 3.16
N ILE A 165 -10.40 12.71 1.95
CA ILE A 165 -10.60 13.59 0.80
C ILE A 165 -11.80 14.51 1.04
N GLU A 166 -12.95 13.97 1.43
CA GLU A 166 -14.18 14.75 1.63
C GLU A 166 -14.09 15.78 2.75
N SER A 167 -13.33 15.49 3.81
CA SER A 167 -13.14 16.42 4.93
C SER A 167 -12.05 17.46 4.69
N SER A 168 -11.32 17.37 3.58
CA SER A 168 -10.19 18.24 3.28
C SER A 168 -10.58 19.40 2.39
N HIS A 169 -9.96 20.55 2.64
CA HIS A 169 -10.00 21.71 1.73
C HIS A 169 -8.82 21.70 0.74
N ILE A 170 -7.76 20.96 1.05
CA ILE A 170 -6.53 20.86 0.26
C ILE A 170 -5.90 19.48 0.49
N ILE A 171 -5.32 18.90 -0.56
CA ILE A 171 -4.65 17.60 -0.48
C ILE A 171 -3.15 17.78 -0.73
N LEU A 172 -2.33 17.26 0.19
CA LEU A 172 -0.88 17.20 0.04
C LEU A 172 -0.48 15.79 -0.40
N LEU A 173 0.00 15.65 -1.64
CA LEU A 173 0.58 14.41 -2.15
C LEU A 173 2.08 14.40 -1.90
N ILE A 174 2.51 13.62 -0.91
CA ILE A 174 3.92 13.46 -0.58
C ILE A 174 4.54 12.46 -1.55
N THR A 175 5.59 12.89 -2.25
CA THR A 175 6.30 12.10 -3.26
C THR A 175 7.79 12.08 -2.94
N ASP A 176 8.50 11.00 -3.28
CA ASP A 176 9.97 10.94 -3.10
C ASP A 176 10.65 11.68 -4.26
N ALA A 177 11.51 12.66 -3.95
CA ALA A 177 12.11 13.57 -4.92
C ALA A 177 12.99 12.88 -5.98
N ARG A 178 13.46 11.66 -5.69
CA ARG A 178 14.23 10.85 -6.65
C ARG A 178 13.36 10.39 -7.81
N TYR A 179 12.07 10.17 -7.56
CA TYR A 179 11.17 9.62 -8.55
C TYR A 179 9.70 10.01 -8.28
N PRO A 180 9.38 11.32 -8.33
CA PRO A 180 8.12 11.84 -7.81
C PRO A 180 6.90 11.37 -8.60
N LEU A 181 7.05 11.20 -9.91
CA LEU A 181 5.97 10.79 -10.81
C LEU A 181 5.36 9.43 -10.45
N PHE A 182 6.17 8.50 -9.92
CA PHE A 182 5.68 7.17 -9.54
C PHE A 182 4.61 7.20 -8.46
N PHE A 183 4.64 8.22 -7.60
CA PHE A 183 3.68 8.38 -6.50
C PHE A 183 2.41 9.12 -6.95
N LEU A 184 2.37 9.66 -8.17
CA LEU A 184 1.24 10.40 -8.72
C LEU A 184 0.31 9.46 -9.49
N HIS A 185 -0.51 8.73 -8.75
CA HIS A 185 -1.51 7.85 -9.34
C HIS A 185 -2.57 8.66 -10.09
N HIS A 186 -2.66 8.48 -11.41
CA HIS A 186 -3.52 9.28 -12.28
C HIS A 186 -5.00 9.20 -11.87
N GLY A 187 -5.52 8.00 -11.56
CA GLY A 187 -6.90 7.82 -11.09
C GLY A 187 -7.22 8.59 -9.81
N LEU A 188 -6.23 8.71 -8.89
CA LEU A 188 -6.41 9.44 -7.64
C LEU A 188 -6.40 10.95 -7.87
N CYS A 189 -5.45 11.44 -8.67
CA CYS A 189 -5.39 12.85 -9.05
C CYS A 189 -6.68 13.29 -9.75
N ARG A 190 -7.21 12.47 -10.68
CA ARG A 190 -8.49 12.74 -11.34
C ARG A 190 -9.65 12.77 -10.36
N TYR A 191 -9.71 11.82 -9.43
CA TYR A 191 -10.76 11.77 -8.41
C TYR A 191 -10.78 13.04 -7.54
N ILE A 192 -9.60 13.49 -7.08
CA ILE A 192 -9.48 14.68 -6.24
C ILE A 192 -9.80 15.96 -7.02
N LEU A 193 -9.22 16.15 -8.21
CA LEU A 193 -9.38 17.36 -9.01
C LEU A 193 -10.76 17.49 -9.65
N ASN A 194 -11.29 16.40 -10.21
CA ASN A 194 -12.47 16.50 -11.06
C ASN A 194 -13.75 16.25 -10.26
N LYS A 195 -13.75 15.27 -9.34
CA LYS A 195 -14.93 14.97 -8.52
C LYS A 195 -15.04 15.92 -7.33
N HIS A 196 -13.98 16.02 -6.54
CA HIS A 196 -13.99 16.83 -5.31
C HIS A 196 -13.55 18.28 -5.51
N ARG A 197 -12.95 18.61 -6.67
CA ARG A 197 -12.47 19.97 -7.01
C ARG A 197 -11.53 20.55 -5.96
N LEU A 198 -10.71 19.68 -5.37
CA LEU A 198 -9.76 20.09 -4.34
C LEU A 198 -8.40 20.45 -4.97
N PRO A 199 -7.76 21.54 -4.51
CA PRO A 199 -6.40 21.83 -4.89
C PRO A 199 -5.45 20.73 -4.40
N ILE A 200 -4.52 20.35 -5.28
CA ILE A 200 -3.43 19.41 -4.96
C ILE A 200 -2.13 20.19 -4.82
N ILE A 201 -1.42 19.87 -3.73
CA ILE A 201 -0.05 20.25 -3.49
C ILE A 201 0.83 19.00 -3.59
N ILE A 202 1.80 18.99 -4.50
CA ILE A 202 2.84 17.95 -4.55
C ILE A 202 3.96 18.36 -3.61
N VAL A 203 4.31 17.50 -2.66
CA VAL A 203 5.43 17.70 -1.75
C VAL A 203 6.57 16.77 -2.16
N LEU A 204 7.66 17.34 -2.69
CA LEU A 204 8.89 16.59 -3.00
C LEU A 204 9.66 16.35 -1.70
N ASN A 205 9.54 15.16 -1.13
CA ASN A 205 10.23 14.73 0.09
C ASN A 205 11.59 14.09 -0.22
N LYS A 206 12.51 14.12 0.74
CA LYS A 206 13.89 13.62 0.60
C LYS A 206 14.67 14.30 -0.52
N ALA A 207 14.43 15.60 -0.72
CA ALA A 207 15.11 16.40 -1.72
C ALA A 207 16.64 16.48 -1.49
N ASP A 208 17.10 16.25 -0.26
CA ASP A 208 18.51 16.13 0.11
C ASP A 208 19.24 14.97 -0.62
N LEU A 209 18.52 13.95 -1.07
CA LEU A 209 19.08 12.81 -1.79
C LEU A 209 19.29 13.07 -3.28
N VAL A 210 18.91 14.25 -3.77
CA VAL A 210 18.88 14.60 -5.19
C VAL A 210 19.60 15.93 -5.41
N PRO A 211 20.48 16.05 -6.42
CA PRO A 211 21.12 17.32 -6.72
C PRO A 211 20.09 18.42 -7.01
N GLU A 212 20.39 19.65 -6.59
CA GLU A 212 19.47 20.81 -6.70
C GLU A 212 18.98 21.04 -8.13
N GLN A 213 19.85 20.85 -9.13
CA GLN A 213 19.51 20.96 -10.55
C GLN A 213 18.34 20.04 -10.98
N HIS A 214 18.27 18.83 -10.41
CA HIS A 214 17.17 17.90 -10.70
C HIS A 214 15.89 18.32 -9.98
N ILE A 215 15.99 18.90 -8.79
CA ILE A 215 14.84 19.45 -8.07
C ILE A 215 14.25 20.62 -8.84
N ASP A 216 15.06 21.53 -9.36
CA ASP A 216 14.60 22.64 -10.20
C ASP A 216 14.00 22.15 -11.53
N SER A 217 14.56 21.08 -12.10
CA SER A 217 13.99 20.41 -13.26
C SER A 217 12.60 19.84 -12.94
N TRP A 218 12.42 19.21 -11.76
CA TRP A 218 11.11 18.73 -11.34
C TRP A 218 10.11 19.86 -11.12
N LYS A 219 10.49 20.96 -10.47
CA LYS A 219 9.63 22.15 -10.32
C LYS A 219 9.14 22.62 -11.70
N SER A 220 10.08 22.82 -12.62
CA SER A 220 9.79 23.31 -13.97
C SER A 220 8.88 22.35 -14.74
N PHE A 221 9.16 21.04 -14.63
CA PHE A 221 8.35 19.99 -15.23
C PHE A 221 6.91 20.01 -14.71
N PHE A 222 6.72 20.05 -13.39
CA PHE A 222 5.38 20.03 -12.80
C PHE A 222 4.59 21.30 -13.12
N SER A 223 5.22 22.47 -13.04
CA SER A 223 4.56 23.74 -13.41
C SER A 223 4.10 23.76 -14.87
N LEU A 224 4.85 23.13 -15.78
CA LEU A 224 4.51 23.07 -17.20
C LEU A 224 3.43 22.03 -17.51
N ASN A 225 3.58 20.81 -16.98
CA ASN A 225 2.72 19.67 -17.35
C ASN A 225 1.45 19.57 -16.50
N PHE A 226 1.46 20.16 -15.30
CA PHE A 226 0.33 20.11 -14.39
C PHE A 226 0.10 21.48 -13.73
N PRO A 227 -0.37 22.48 -14.51
CA PRO A 227 -0.58 23.83 -14.00
C PRO A 227 -1.61 23.90 -12.87
N GLN A 228 -2.51 22.90 -12.76
CA GLN A 228 -3.45 22.76 -11.65
C GLN A 228 -2.83 22.29 -10.32
N PHE A 229 -1.57 21.83 -10.34
CA PHE A 229 -0.85 21.39 -9.15
C PHE A 229 0.09 22.49 -8.65
N HIS A 230 0.10 22.69 -7.35
CA HIS A 230 1.14 23.50 -6.70
C HIS A 230 2.26 22.58 -6.22
N VAL A 231 3.51 23.01 -6.38
CA VAL A 231 4.68 22.18 -6.00
C VAL A 231 5.37 22.81 -4.78
N CYS A 232 5.43 22.03 -3.71
CA CYS A 232 6.21 22.27 -2.51
C CYS A 232 7.47 21.40 -2.51
N ILE A 233 8.53 21.88 -1.89
CA ILE A 233 9.67 21.05 -1.55
C ILE A 233 9.73 20.89 -0.05
N SER A 234 9.89 19.64 0.37
CA SER A 234 10.21 19.32 1.75
C SER A 234 11.62 18.75 1.80
N VAL A 235 12.49 19.47 2.51
CA VAL A 235 13.80 18.95 2.88
C VAL A 235 13.63 18.33 4.26
N ALA A 236 13.88 17.03 4.38
CA ALA A 236 13.97 16.39 5.69
C ALA A 236 15.30 16.80 6.33
N ILE A 237 15.35 17.99 6.91
CA ILE A 237 16.50 18.41 7.70
C ILE A 237 16.38 17.71 9.07
N ILE A 238 17.06 16.59 9.25
CA ILE A 238 17.37 16.10 10.61
C ILE A 238 18.58 16.91 11.07
N THR A 239 18.37 18.14 11.57
CA THR A 239 19.42 18.87 12.27
C THR A 239 18.89 19.43 13.58
N SER A 240 19.67 19.21 14.63
CA SER A 240 19.44 19.65 16.00
C SER A 240 19.78 21.13 16.24
N HIS A 241 19.86 21.95 15.18
CA HIS A 241 20.42 23.30 15.27
C HIS A 241 19.49 24.33 14.61
N ALA A 242 19.21 25.39 15.37
CA ALA A 242 18.23 26.43 15.09
C ALA A 242 18.53 27.32 13.86
N ASP A 243 19.70 27.16 13.22
CA ASP A 243 20.14 28.00 12.09
C ASP A 243 19.48 27.65 10.74
N ASP A 244 18.87 26.48 10.62
CA ASP A 244 18.28 26.01 9.34
C ASP A 244 16.86 26.56 9.05
N LEU A 245 16.20 27.22 10.02
CA LEU A 245 14.89 27.85 9.80
C LEU A 245 14.94 28.99 8.77
N ASN A 246 16.07 29.70 8.67
CA ASN A 246 16.26 30.76 7.67
C ASN A 246 16.44 30.21 6.24
N ARG A 247 16.82 28.93 6.07
CA ARG A 247 16.83 28.29 4.76
C ARG A 247 15.42 27.92 4.29
N LEU A 248 14.53 27.55 5.21
CA LEU A 248 13.12 27.28 4.89
C LEU A 248 12.37 28.52 4.38
N SER A 249 12.76 29.73 4.79
CA SER A 249 12.20 30.97 4.24
C SER A 249 12.61 31.27 2.79
N GLN A 250 13.71 30.69 2.29
CA GLN A 250 14.07 30.80 0.87
C GLN A 250 13.27 29.85 -0.04
N TYR A 251 12.61 28.83 0.53
CA TYR A 251 11.82 27.84 -0.20
C TYR A 251 10.29 28.03 -0.07
N HIS A 252 9.79 29.12 0.53
CA HIS A 252 8.35 29.43 0.56
C HIS A 252 7.88 29.79 -0.87
N LEU A 253 7.03 29.01 -1.54
CA LEU A 253 5.61 28.70 -1.32
C LEU A 253 4.66 29.90 -1.24
N ILE A 254 3.83 29.96 -2.28
CA ILE A 254 2.56 30.69 -2.45
C ILE A 254 2.71 32.20 -2.58
N LYS A 255 2.57 32.68 -3.83
CA LYS A 255 1.85 33.92 -4.11
C LYS A 255 0.51 33.56 -4.72
#